data_AF-R5QKR2-F1
#
_entry.id   AF-R5QKR2-F1
#
_cell.length_a   1.000
_cell.length_b   1.000
_cell.length_c   1.000
_cell.angle_alpha   90.00
_cell.angle_beta   90.00
_cell.angle_gamma   90.00
#
_symmetry.space_group_name_H-M   'P 1'
#
loop_
_entity.id
_entity.type
_entity.pdbx_description
1 polymer ?
#
loop_
_entity_poly.entity_id
_entity_poly.type
_entity_poly.pdbx_seq_one_letter_code
_entity_poly.pdbx_strand_id
1 'polypeptide(L)'
;MEKQYITILIESLQKKSAILSELIGNSKNQAALLKEDMVDWDAFDRGTDAKSDLINALNQLDQGFETVFAHVGELLQSPEGKKTYAQQIRTLQELITEVTDKSVELQADEARNKAVVEKKFQEYRAGIRKGRTSSRVAYGYYQNMNQMNYLPPQFLDNKK
;
A
#
# COMPACT_ATOMS: atom_id res chain seq x y z
N MET A 1 2.75 -19.07 -24.07
CA MET A 1 2.67 -17.59 -24.01
C MET A 1 1.65 -17.18 -22.95
N GLU A 2 0.37 -17.52 -23.10
CA GLU A 2 -0.71 -17.18 -22.13
C GLU A 2 -0.44 -17.64 -20.70
N LYS A 3 -0.06 -18.91 -20.51
CA LYS A 3 0.31 -19.45 -19.19
C LYS A 3 1.42 -18.65 -18.51
N GLN A 4 2.37 -18.11 -19.28
CA GLN A 4 3.46 -17.29 -18.74
C GLN A 4 2.96 -15.92 -18.27
N TYR A 5 2.08 -15.28 -19.03
CA TYR A 5 1.43 -14.04 -18.59
C TYR A 5 0.60 -14.24 -17.32
N ILE A 6 -0.15 -15.34 -17.23
CA ILE A 6 -0.91 -15.68 -16.01
C ILE A 6 0.01 -15.88 -14.81
N THR A 7 1.16 -16.56 -14.99
CA THR A 7 2.17 -16.68 -13.94
C THR A 7 2.72 -15.31 -13.51
N ILE A 8 3.02 -14.42 -14.45
CA ILE A 8 3.49 -13.06 -14.16
C ILE A 8 2.44 -12.27 -13.35
N LEU A 9 1.15 -12.42 -13.65
CA LEU A 9 0.08 -11.78 -12.87
C LEU A 9 0.05 -12.27 -11.42
N ILE A 10 0.18 -13.59 -11.22
CA ILE A 10 0.23 -14.19 -9.88
C ILE A 10 1.45 -13.66 -9.10
N GLU A 11 2.63 -13.69 -9.71
CA GLU A 11 3.87 -13.19 -9.08
C GLU A 11 3.79 -11.70 -8.76
N SER A 12 3.16 -10.90 -9.65
CA SER A 12 2.92 -9.47 -9.41
C SER A 12 2.05 -9.26 -8.18
N LEU A 13 0.92 -9.96 -8.05
CA LEU A 13 0.05 -9.83 -6.88
C LEU A 13 0.72 -10.31 -5.58
N GLN A 14 1.52 -11.39 -5.63
CA GLN A 14 2.30 -11.84 -4.49
C GLN A 14 3.31 -10.79 -4.03
N LYS A 15 4.01 -10.12 -4.97
CA LYS A 15 4.93 -9.02 -4.65
C LYS A 15 4.20 -7.82 -4.05
N LYS A 16 3.05 -7.43 -4.61
CA LYS A 16 2.20 -6.36 -4.05
C LYS A 16 1.78 -6.69 -2.61
N SER A 17 1.33 -7.93 -2.40
CA SER A 17 0.93 -8.42 -1.08
C SER A 17 2.07 -8.36 -0.06
N ALA A 18 3.30 -8.70 -0.45
CA ALA A 18 4.49 -8.59 0.41
C ALA A 18 4.84 -7.13 0.74
N ILE A 19 4.83 -6.23 -0.26
CA ILE A 19 5.07 -4.80 -0.06
C ILE A 19 4.03 -4.19 0.88
N LEU A 20 2.75 -4.53 0.71
CA LEU A 20 1.69 -4.07 1.61
C LEU A 20 1.89 -4.55 3.04
N SER A 21 2.33 -5.80 3.24
CA SER A 21 2.68 -6.30 4.57
C SER A 21 3.83 -5.51 5.21
N GLU A 22 4.83 -5.12 4.43
CA GLU A 22 5.93 -4.27 4.91
C GLU A 22 5.46 -2.85 5.25
N LEU A 23 4.60 -2.26 4.43
CA LEU A 23 3.98 -0.95 4.69
C LEU A 23 3.15 -0.97 5.98
N ILE A 24 2.36 -2.02 6.19
CA ILE A 24 1.59 -2.23 7.44
C ILE A 24 2.53 -2.31 8.64
N GLY A 25 3.64 -3.05 8.52
CA GLY A 25 4.66 -3.12 9.57
C GLY A 25 5.25 -1.75 9.90
N ASN A 26 5.61 -0.97 8.89
CA ASN A 26 6.10 0.41 9.06
C ASN A 26 5.05 1.30 9.73
N SER A 27 3.78 1.18 9.36
CA SER A 27 2.68 1.93 9.97
C SER A 27 2.49 1.59 11.45
N LYS A 28 2.58 0.30 11.81
CA LYS A 28 2.51 -0.16 13.20
C LYS A 28 3.69 0.34 14.03
N ASN A 29 4.90 0.37 13.46
CA ASN A 29 6.09 0.93 14.11
C ASN A 29 5.94 2.44 14.35
N GLN A 30 5.43 3.19 13.37
CA GLN A 30 5.11 4.61 13.56
C GLN A 30 4.07 4.83 14.66
N ALA A 31 3.01 4.00 14.70
CA ALA A 31 2.01 4.04 15.76
C ALA A 31 2.62 3.81 17.15
N ALA A 32 3.65 2.95 17.25
CA ALA A 32 4.36 2.71 18.50
C ALA A 32 5.19 3.94 18.93
N LEU A 33 5.98 4.53 18.02
CA LEU A 33 6.77 5.74 18.28
C LEU A 33 5.89 6.91 18.75
N LEU A 34 4.69 7.05 18.17
CA LEU A 34 3.76 8.13 18.51
C LEU A 34 3.12 7.99 19.91
N LYS A 35 3.16 6.79 20.51
CA LYS A 35 2.65 6.53 21.86
C LYS A 35 3.66 6.92 22.95
N GLU A 36 4.93 7.12 22.60
CA GLU A 36 5.96 7.51 23.55
C GLU A 36 5.74 8.95 24.06
N ASP A 37 6.15 9.21 25.30
CA ASP A 37 6.09 10.55 25.91
C ASP A 37 6.96 11.55 25.15
N MET A 38 8.13 11.10 24.68
CA MET A 38 9.02 11.85 23.81
C MET A 38 9.21 11.08 22.50
N VAL A 39 8.57 11.55 21.44
CA VAL A 39 8.65 10.93 20.10
C VAL A 39 10.05 11.09 19.51
N ASP A 40 10.66 9.98 19.09
CA ASP A 40 11.85 10.00 18.24
C ASP A 40 11.47 10.36 16.80
N TRP A 41 11.52 11.67 16.51
CA TRP A 41 11.18 12.22 15.20
C TRP A 41 12.17 11.83 14.10
N ASP A 42 13.42 11.50 14.44
CA ASP A 42 14.41 11.06 13.44
C ASP A 42 14.15 9.60 13.04
N ALA A 43 13.75 8.74 13.98
CA ALA A 43 13.28 7.39 13.68
C ALA A 43 11.98 7.40 12.87
N PHE A 44 11.07 8.32 13.20
CA PHE A 44 9.82 8.50 12.47
C PHE A 44 10.05 8.94 11.01
N ASP A 45 10.99 9.88 10.79
CA ASP A 45 11.38 10.39 9.46
C ASP A 45 11.98 9.28 8.60
N ARG A 46 12.92 8.49 9.14
CA ARG A 46 13.50 7.33 8.43
C ARG A 46 12.44 6.31 8.00
N GLY A 47 11.47 6.03 8.88
CA GLY A 47 10.34 5.14 8.54
C GLY A 47 9.41 5.74 7.48
N THR A 48 9.33 7.06 7.39
CA THR A 48 8.56 7.76 6.34
C THR A 48 9.26 7.66 4.99
N ASP A 49 10.58 7.87 4.93
CA ASP A 49 11.36 7.74 3.70
C ASP A 49 11.30 6.31 3.14
N ALA A 50 11.46 5.29 4.00
CA ALA A 50 11.35 3.89 3.59
C ALA A 50 9.97 3.55 2.97
N LYS A 51 8.89 4.17 3.45
CA LYS A 51 7.55 3.98 2.87
C LYS A 51 7.42 4.56 1.46
N SER A 52 8.09 5.66 1.13
CA SER A 52 8.05 6.23 -0.22
C SER A 52 8.55 5.25 -1.27
N ASP A 53 9.66 4.56 -1.01
CA ASP A 53 10.24 3.60 -1.95
C ASP A 53 9.30 2.40 -2.17
N LEU A 54 8.68 1.92 -1.09
CA LEU A 54 7.70 0.84 -1.14
C LEU A 54 6.43 1.23 -1.92
N ILE A 55 5.93 2.46 -1.72
CA ILE A 55 4.77 2.98 -2.46
C ILE A 55 5.10 3.12 -3.96
N ASN A 56 6.30 3.61 -4.30
CA ASN A 56 6.75 3.69 -5.69
C ASN A 56 6.83 2.30 -6.34
N ALA A 57 7.37 1.31 -5.62
CA ALA A 57 7.42 -0.08 -6.09
C ALA A 57 6.02 -0.69 -6.28
N LEU A 58 5.09 -0.40 -5.36
CA LEU A 58 3.69 -0.84 -5.48
C LEU A 58 3.04 -0.28 -6.76
N ASN A 59 3.15 1.04 -6.99
CA ASN A 59 2.62 1.70 -8.18
C ASN A 59 3.20 1.14 -9.49
N GLN A 60 4.49 0.81 -9.52
CA GLN A 60 5.11 0.18 -10.69
C GLN A 60 4.57 -1.23 -10.95
N LEU A 61 4.35 -2.02 -9.89
CA LEU A 61 3.74 -3.34 -10.00
C LEU A 61 2.28 -3.25 -10.48
N ASP A 62 1.55 -2.21 -10.09
CA ASP A 62 0.19 -1.96 -10.58
C ASP A 62 0.16 -1.69 -12.09
N GLN A 63 1.00 -0.77 -12.57
CA GLN A 63 1.12 -0.48 -14.00
C GLN A 63 1.53 -1.73 -14.81
N GLY A 64 2.49 -2.49 -14.30
CA GLY A 64 2.93 -3.74 -14.93
C GLY A 64 1.82 -4.81 -14.94
N PHE A 65 1.08 -4.92 -13.84
CA PHE A 65 -0.05 -5.85 -13.75
C PHE A 65 -1.15 -5.49 -14.76
N GLU A 66 -1.55 -4.22 -14.84
CA GLU A 66 -2.57 -3.76 -15.79
C GLU A 66 -2.18 -4.07 -17.24
N THR A 67 -0.92 -3.80 -17.59
CA THR A 67 -0.38 -4.09 -18.92
C THR A 67 -0.47 -5.57 -19.25
N VAL A 68 -0.03 -6.45 -18.34
CA VAL A 68 -0.08 -7.90 -18.56
C VAL A 68 -1.52 -8.41 -18.57
N PHE A 69 -2.38 -7.88 -17.70
CA PHE A 69 -3.77 -8.30 -17.59
C PHE A 69 -4.55 -7.95 -18.86
N ALA A 70 -4.28 -6.80 -19.49
CA ALA A 70 -4.89 -6.43 -20.77
C ALA A 70 -4.67 -7.48 -21.87
N HIS A 71 -3.56 -8.23 -21.83
CA HIS A 71 -3.25 -9.27 -22.83
C HIS A 71 -3.96 -10.61 -22.60
N VAL A 72 -4.32 -10.94 -21.35
CA VAL A 72 -4.91 -12.25 -21.01
C VAL A 72 -6.26 -12.17 -20.32
N GLY A 73 -6.76 -10.96 -20.03
CA GLY A 73 -8.00 -10.73 -19.30
C GLY A 73 -9.22 -11.31 -20.01
N GLU A 74 -9.35 -11.04 -21.31
CA GLU A 74 -10.45 -11.59 -22.13
C GLU A 74 -10.41 -13.13 -22.17
N LEU A 75 -9.21 -13.70 -22.33
CA LEU A 75 -9.02 -15.16 -22.29
C LEU A 75 -9.44 -15.74 -20.94
N LEU A 76 -9.01 -15.14 -19.82
CA LEU A 76 -9.38 -15.60 -18.47
C LEU A 76 -10.90 -15.49 -18.21
N GLN A 77 -11.59 -14.60 -18.93
CA GLN A 77 -13.03 -14.41 -18.81
C GLN A 77 -13.84 -15.31 -19.75
N SER A 78 -13.24 -15.86 -20.81
CA SER A 78 -13.91 -16.76 -21.76
C SER A 78 -14.31 -18.09 -21.12
N PRO A 79 -15.34 -18.78 -21.63
CA PRO A 79 -15.74 -20.11 -21.13
C PRO A 79 -14.59 -21.13 -21.15
N GLU A 80 -13.81 -21.14 -22.22
CA GLU A 80 -12.68 -22.04 -22.41
C GLU A 80 -11.53 -21.72 -21.45
N GLY A 81 -11.22 -20.43 -21.26
CA GLY A 81 -10.17 -20.00 -20.34
C GLY A 81 -10.55 -20.22 -18.88
N LYS A 82 -11.82 -19.97 -18.51
CA LYS A 82 -12.35 -20.32 -17.18
C LYS A 82 -12.22 -21.79 -16.85
N LYS A 83 -12.43 -22.67 -17.85
CA LYS A 83 -12.25 -24.11 -17.68
C LYS A 83 -10.77 -24.51 -17.63
N THR A 84 -9.95 -23.94 -18.51
CA THR A 84 -8.53 -24.32 -18.68
C THR A 84 -7.64 -23.80 -17.55
N TYR A 85 -7.93 -22.59 -17.06
CA TYR A 85 -7.12 -21.88 -16.06
C TYR A 85 -7.86 -21.70 -14.73
N ALA A 86 -8.82 -22.59 -14.43
CA ALA A 86 -9.68 -22.49 -13.25
C ALA A 86 -8.91 -22.30 -11.94
N GLN A 87 -7.82 -23.06 -11.76
CA GLN A 87 -6.99 -22.97 -10.55
C GLN A 87 -6.25 -21.63 -10.47
N GLN A 88 -5.68 -21.17 -11.59
CA GLN A 88 -4.97 -19.90 -11.64
C GLN A 88 -5.90 -18.72 -11.42
N ILE A 89 -7.11 -18.76 -11.99
CA ILE A 89 -8.14 -17.73 -11.77
C ILE A 89 -8.51 -17.66 -10.29
N ARG A 90 -8.70 -18.81 -9.64
CA ARG A 90 -8.96 -18.87 -8.20
C ARG A 90 -7.82 -18.25 -7.39
N THR A 91 -6.57 -18.60 -7.70
CA THR A 91 -5.40 -18.01 -7.04
C THR A 91 -5.30 -16.51 -7.26
N LEU A 92 -5.57 -16.01 -8.49
CA LEU A 92 -5.62 -14.58 -8.78
C LEU A 92 -6.70 -13.88 -7.93
N GLN A 93 -7.89 -14.47 -7.81
CA GLN A 93 -8.98 -13.92 -6.99
C GLN A 93 -8.66 -13.88 -5.50
N GLU A 94 -8.04 -14.95 -4.97
CA GLU A 94 -7.59 -15.03 -3.58
C GLU A 94 -6.54 -13.94 -3.29
N LEU A 95 -5.55 -13.79 -4.18
CA LEU A 95 -4.51 -12.77 -4.05
C LEU A 95 -5.03 -11.34 -4.22
N ILE A 96 -6.00 -11.10 -5.12
CA ILE A 96 -6.65 -9.78 -5.26
C ILE A 96 -7.39 -9.42 -3.98
N THR A 97 -8.12 -10.37 -3.37
CA THR A 97 -8.78 -10.17 -2.08
C THR A 97 -7.76 -9.82 -1.00
N GLU A 98 -6.67 -10.59 -0.88
CA GLU A 98 -5.62 -10.35 0.11
C GLU A 98 -4.97 -8.95 -0.05
N VAL A 99 -4.62 -8.56 -1.28
CA VAL A 99 -4.07 -7.24 -1.59
C VAL A 99 -5.05 -6.13 -1.24
N THR A 100 -6.35 -6.33 -1.50
CA THR A 100 -7.41 -5.37 -1.19
C THR A 100 -7.56 -5.21 0.32
N ASP A 101 -7.65 -6.30 1.06
CA ASP A 101 -7.80 -6.30 2.52
C ASP A 101 -6.62 -5.61 3.20
N LYS A 102 -5.39 -5.91 2.78
CA LYS A 102 -4.18 -5.25 3.28
C LYS A 102 -4.15 -3.76 2.94
N SER A 103 -4.62 -3.37 1.76
CA SER A 103 -4.71 -1.95 1.40
C SER A 103 -5.68 -1.20 2.31
N VAL A 104 -6.83 -1.80 2.62
CA VAL A 104 -7.82 -1.23 3.56
C VAL A 104 -7.26 -1.16 4.99
N GLU A 105 -6.59 -2.21 5.47
CA GLU A 105 -5.91 -2.21 6.77
C GLU A 105 -4.90 -1.06 6.86
N LEU A 106 -4.03 -0.95 5.85
CA LEU A 106 -3.00 0.08 5.78
C LEU A 106 -3.61 1.49 5.77
N GLN A 107 -4.65 1.74 4.98
CA GLN A 107 -5.35 3.03 4.97
C GLN A 107 -5.93 3.38 6.35
N ALA A 108 -6.51 2.42 7.04
CA ALA A 108 -7.07 2.64 8.37
C ALA A 108 -5.98 2.90 9.44
N ASP A 109 -4.84 2.19 9.36
CA ASP A 109 -3.67 2.43 10.21
C ASP A 109 -3.08 3.83 9.96
N GLU A 110 -2.88 4.22 8.70
CA GLU A 110 -2.32 5.53 8.35
C GLU A 110 -3.25 6.70 8.70
N ALA A 111 -4.57 6.54 8.54
CA ALA A 111 -5.53 7.55 8.96
C ALA A 111 -5.48 7.79 10.48
N ARG A 112 -5.33 6.72 11.27
CA ARG A 112 -5.14 6.82 12.73
C ARG A 112 -3.82 7.49 13.08
N ASN A 113 -2.72 7.07 12.45
CA ASN A 113 -1.40 7.68 12.67
C ASN A 113 -1.41 9.17 12.35
N LYS A 114 -2.05 9.57 11.24
CA LYS A 114 -2.19 10.98 10.85
C LYS A 114 -2.83 11.82 11.93
N ALA A 115 -3.95 11.35 12.48
CA ALA A 115 -4.67 12.10 13.52
C ALA A 115 -3.79 12.31 14.77
N VAL A 116 -3.00 11.30 15.16
CA VAL A 116 -2.06 11.40 16.29
C VAL A 116 -0.91 12.35 15.98
N VAL A 117 -0.32 12.25 14.79
CA VAL A 117 0.75 13.13 14.31
C VAL A 117 0.29 14.59 14.27
N GLU A 118 -0.90 14.85 13.73
CA GLU A 118 -1.52 16.18 13.69
C GLU A 118 -1.69 16.76 15.09
N LYS A 119 -2.22 15.97 16.03
CA LYS A 119 -2.38 16.38 17.43
C LYS A 119 -1.03 16.72 18.07
N LYS A 120 -0.03 15.84 17.94
CA LYS A 120 1.32 16.06 18.48
C LYS A 120 1.94 17.34 17.89
N PHE A 121 1.83 17.58 16.59
CA PHE A 121 2.32 18.81 15.97
C PHE A 121 1.59 20.07 16.43
N GLN A 122 0.28 20.00 16.68
CA GLN A 122 -0.47 21.11 17.27
C GLN A 122 0.02 21.43 18.69
N GLU A 123 0.25 20.42 19.52
CA GLU A 123 0.83 20.56 20.87
C GLU A 123 2.24 21.20 20.82
N TYR A 124 3.10 20.73 19.91
CA TYR A 124 4.43 21.33 19.71
C TYR A 124 4.37 22.80 19.25
N ARG A 125 3.41 23.15 18.38
CA ARG A 125 3.23 24.55 17.93
C ARG A 125 2.73 25.46 19.06
N ALA A 126 1.87 24.96 19.94
CA ALA A 126 1.35 25.72 21.08
C ALA A 126 2.40 25.95 22.19
N GLY A 127 3.41 25.07 22.31
CA GLY A 127 4.44 25.10 23.37
C GLY A 127 5.63 26.06 23.20
N ILE A 128 5.75 26.82 22.10
CA ILE A 128 6.81 27.81 21.78
C ILE A 128 8.24 27.24 21.50
N ARG A 129 8.91 27.78 20.45
CA ARG A 129 10.39 27.84 20.21
C ARG A 129 11.23 26.58 19.91
N LYS A 130 10.72 25.47 19.37
CA LYS A 130 11.60 24.37 18.91
C LYS A 130 11.47 23.99 17.42
N GLY A 131 12.41 24.53 16.64
CA GLY A 131 13.21 23.77 15.66
C GLY A 131 12.71 23.66 14.21
N ARG A 132 13.60 23.95 13.24
CA ARG A 132 13.42 23.66 11.79
C ARG A 132 13.14 22.18 11.50
N THR A 133 13.56 21.26 12.37
CA THR A 133 13.45 19.80 12.20
C THR A 133 12.00 19.31 12.20
N SER A 134 11.12 19.83 13.07
CA SER A 134 9.71 19.37 13.13
C SER A 134 8.94 19.71 11.85
N SER A 135 9.28 20.83 11.22
CA SER A 135 8.67 21.26 9.95
C SER A 135 9.05 20.34 8.78
N ARG A 136 10.26 19.78 8.77
CA ARG A 136 10.73 18.86 7.72
C ARG A 136 10.03 17.51 7.84
N VAL A 137 9.98 16.95 9.04
CA VAL A 137 9.34 15.64 9.30
C VAL A 137 7.84 15.69 9.04
N ALA A 138 7.17 16.79 9.44
CA ALA A 138 5.77 17.00 9.10
C ALA A 138 5.55 17.01 7.58
N TYR A 139 6.38 17.74 6.84
CA TYR A 139 6.28 17.85 5.39
C TYR A 139 6.47 16.49 4.68
N GLY A 140 7.52 15.75 5.03
CA GLY A 140 7.78 14.42 4.45
C GLY A 140 6.65 13.43 4.73
N TYR A 141 6.10 13.46 5.94
CA TYR A 141 4.98 12.61 6.34
C TYR A 141 3.71 12.91 5.53
N TYR A 142 3.32 14.18 5.41
CA TYR A 142 2.14 14.55 4.61
C TYR A 142 2.32 14.26 3.12
N GLN A 143 3.53 14.41 2.59
CA GLN A 143 3.83 14.04 1.21
C GLN A 143 3.61 12.54 0.96
N ASN A 144 4.09 11.68 1.88
CA ASN A 144 3.86 10.23 1.83
C ASN A 144 2.36 9.90 1.85
N MET A 145 1.61 10.52 2.78
CA MET A 145 0.18 10.28 2.90
C MET A 145 -0.61 10.62 1.63
N ASN A 146 -0.24 11.71 0.95
CA ASN A 146 -0.88 12.08 -0.31
C ASN A 146 -0.62 11.04 -1.42
N GLN A 147 0.53 10.37 -1.40
CA GLN A 147 0.87 9.28 -2.32
C GLN A 147 0.17 7.96 -1.96
N MET A 148 -0.30 7.83 -0.72
CA MET A 148 -0.94 6.63 -0.16
C MET A 148 -2.44 6.53 -0.41
N ASN A 149 -3.05 7.48 -1.14
CA ASN A 149 -4.44 7.41 -1.63
C ASN A 149 -4.59 6.37 -2.77
N TYR A 150 -4.05 5.17 -2.54
CA TYR A 150 -4.13 4.04 -3.43
C TYR A 150 -5.50 3.39 -3.33
N LEU A 151 -6.28 3.46 -4.40
CA LEU A 151 -7.51 2.67 -4.56
C LEU A 151 -7.15 1.39 -5.30
N PRO A 152 -7.36 0.19 -4.71
CA PRO A 152 -7.12 -1.05 -5.42
C PRO A 152 -7.97 -1.10 -6.70
N PRO A 153 -7.40 -1.43 -7.87
CA PRO A 153 -8.16 -1.41 -9.10
C PRO A 153 -9.23 -2.50 -9.07
N GLN A 154 -10.45 -2.15 -9.50
CA GLN A 154 -11.58 -3.07 -9.57
C GLN A 154 -11.46 -3.97 -10.80
N PHE A 155 -10.59 -4.97 -10.74
CA PHE A 155 -10.28 -5.83 -11.89
C PHE A 155 -11.36 -6.88 -12.19
N LEU A 156 -12.12 -7.30 -11.18
CA LEU A 156 -13.01 -8.46 -11.25
C LEU A 156 -14.35 -8.21 -10.54
N ASP A 157 -14.85 -6.97 -10.47
CA ASP A 157 -16.19 -6.73 -9.94
C ASP A 157 -17.24 -7.23 -10.95
N ASN A 158 -17.49 -8.54 -10.89
CA ASN A 158 -18.70 -9.16 -11.42
C ASN A 158 -19.67 -9.37 -10.25
N LYS A 159 -20.14 -8.28 -9.66
CA LYS A 159 -21.40 -8.30 -8.92
C LYS A 159 -22.53 -8.56 -9.91
N LYS A 160 -23.02 -9.80 -9.89
CA LYS A 160 -24.41 -10.12 -10.26
C LYS A 160 -25.32 -9.87 -9.07
#